data_AF-A0A235F913-F1
#
_entry.id   AF-A0A235F913-F1
#
_cell.length_a   1.000
_cell.length_b   1.000
_cell.length_c   1.000
_cell.angle_alpha   90.00
_cell.angle_beta   90.00
_cell.angle_gamma   90.00
#
_symmetry.space_group_name_H-M   'P 1'
#
loop_
_entity.id
_entity.type
_entity.pdbx_description
1 polymer ?
#
loop_
_entity_poly.entity_id
_entity_poly.type
_entity_poly.pdbx_seq_one_letter_code
_entity_poly.pdbx_strand_id
1 'polypeptide(L)'
;MEKKIQRDVMNDFYQGKLTGVHETETEIVLSIDMSEFKQYYYSSIFYCELVNCSLLQLAFKNERLDLKDLHKYVVELGDTDIDDDRLVISCTLNDKIRATLTIETETIKIYDESKKEIDLLDLAIFGGLCSSDAGIDFTIGKTKKDVETSDESVKFNEGIAGYLAKQEQYAKRYREKGPREAFDLLLDLDPYGEKIFSKSEIIELISICEGIVAKYNTDHLNHRKLSYFAGRLKELCLKSLEDNLMLVAVGD
;
A
#
# COMPACT_ATOMS: atom_id res chain seq x y z
N MET A 1 -5.03 4.75 -18.34
CA MET A 1 -4.92 4.32 -16.93
C MET A 1 -5.37 5.47 -16.05
N GLU A 2 -6.16 5.23 -15.01
CA GLU A 2 -6.75 6.31 -14.20
C GLU A 2 -5.63 7.10 -13.48
N LYS A 3 -5.52 8.41 -13.70
CA LYS A 3 -4.50 9.29 -13.05
C LYS A 3 -4.43 9.11 -11.54
N LYS A 4 -5.55 8.73 -10.94
CA LYS A 4 -5.67 8.35 -9.53
C LYS A 4 -4.72 7.21 -9.14
N ILE A 5 -4.57 6.17 -9.97
CA ILE A 5 -3.62 5.06 -9.72
C ILE A 5 -2.18 5.57 -9.76
N GLN A 6 -1.85 6.45 -10.72
CA GLN A 6 -0.51 7.05 -10.78
C GLN A 6 -0.20 7.85 -9.51
N ARG A 7 -1.16 8.67 -9.05
CA ARG A 7 -1.04 9.41 -7.79
C ARG A 7 -0.87 8.48 -6.60
N ASP A 8 -1.68 7.43 -6.50
CA ASP A 8 -1.61 6.48 -5.38
C ASP A 8 -0.25 5.78 -5.36
N VAL A 9 0.25 5.31 -6.51
CA VAL A 9 1.60 4.75 -6.64
C VAL A 9 2.69 5.75 -6.26
N MET A 10 2.57 7.01 -6.68
CA MET A 10 3.58 8.02 -6.31
C MET A 10 3.54 8.36 -4.82
N ASN A 11 2.38 8.27 -4.17
CA ASN A 11 2.25 8.39 -2.71
C ASN A 11 2.90 7.23 -1.97
N ASP A 12 2.99 6.04 -2.56
CA ASP A 12 3.70 4.92 -1.96
C ASP A 12 5.23 5.21 -1.84
N PHE A 13 5.75 6.12 -2.67
CA PHE A 13 7.12 6.62 -2.57
C PHE A 13 7.29 7.81 -1.60
N TYR A 14 6.30 8.07 -0.73
CA TYR A 14 6.42 9.06 0.34
C TYR A 14 7.66 8.81 1.20
N GLN A 15 8.40 9.88 1.52
CA GLN A 15 9.73 9.88 2.16
C GLN A 15 10.85 9.18 1.37
N GLY A 16 10.56 8.66 0.18
CA GLY A 16 11.56 8.17 -0.74
C GLY A 16 12.51 9.28 -1.20
N LYS A 17 13.75 8.89 -1.53
CA LYS A 17 14.76 9.82 -2.04
C LYS A 17 14.88 9.71 -3.54
N LEU A 18 14.62 10.79 -4.27
CA LEU A 18 14.92 10.86 -5.69
C LEU A 18 16.45 10.98 -5.87
N THR A 19 17.08 9.91 -6.34
CA THR A 19 18.54 9.79 -6.44
C THR A 19 19.08 10.12 -7.83
N GLY A 20 18.20 10.16 -8.84
CA GLY A 20 18.60 10.52 -10.19
C GLY A 20 17.44 10.68 -11.16
N VAL A 21 17.73 11.37 -12.26
CA VAL A 21 16.87 11.44 -13.45
C VAL A 21 17.74 11.04 -14.64
N HIS A 22 17.30 10.02 -15.36
CA HIS A 22 17.89 9.64 -16.63
C HIS A 22 16.95 10.06 -17.76
N GLU A 23 17.47 10.90 -18.67
CA GLU A 23 16.72 11.37 -19.83
C GLU A 23 17.44 10.89 -21.10
N THR A 24 16.68 10.22 -21.96
CA THR A 24 17.05 9.89 -23.33
C THR A 24 16.15 10.66 -24.29
N GLU A 25 16.37 10.51 -25.61
CA GLU A 25 15.49 11.14 -26.60
C GLU A 25 14.03 10.67 -26.52
N THR A 26 13.77 9.51 -25.92
CA THR A 26 12.45 8.85 -25.92
C THR A 26 11.91 8.57 -24.53
N GLU A 27 12.74 8.63 -23.48
CA GLU A 27 12.39 8.13 -22.16
C GLU A 27 12.96 9.03 -21.06
N ILE A 28 12.13 9.29 -20.05
CA ILE A 28 12.55 9.90 -18.80
C ILE A 28 12.32 8.90 -17.69
N VAL A 29 13.37 8.58 -16.93
CA VAL A 29 13.33 7.61 -15.83
C VAL A 29 13.81 8.28 -14.55
N LEU A 30 12.99 8.21 -13.51
CA LEU A 30 13.31 8.64 -12.15
C LEU A 30 13.85 7.45 -11.35
N SER A 31 14.96 7.63 -10.63
CA SER A 31 15.47 6.64 -9.68
C SER A 31 15.08 7.03 -8.26
N ILE A 32 14.34 6.17 -7.56
CA ILE A 32 13.81 6.41 -6.22
C ILE A 32 14.38 5.39 -5.25
N ASP A 33 15.02 5.86 -4.19
CA ASP A 33 15.59 5.04 -3.11
C ASP A 33 14.64 5.02 -1.90
N MET A 34 14.20 3.81 -1.56
CA MET A 34 13.33 3.48 -0.43
C MET A 34 14.06 2.62 0.62
N SER A 35 15.40 2.56 0.59
CA SER A 35 16.22 1.68 1.45
C SER A 35 16.10 1.95 2.95
N GLU A 36 15.65 3.13 3.35
CA GLU A 36 15.37 3.48 4.76
C GLU A 36 14.06 2.83 5.26
N PHE A 37 13.26 2.27 4.34
CA PHE A 37 11.91 1.77 4.56
C PHE A 37 11.77 0.27 4.28
N LYS A 38 12.83 -0.52 4.53
CA LYS A 38 12.97 -1.97 4.20
C LYS A 38 11.81 -2.89 4.58
N GLN A 39 10.94 -2.46 5.48
CA GLN A 39 9.75 -3.19 5.92
C GLN A 39 8.62 -3.22 4.88
N TYR A 40 8.71 -2.44 3.80
CA TYR A 40 7.55 -2.13 2.96
C TYR A 40 7.67 -2.53 1.48
N TYR A 41 8.82 -3.06 1.02
CA TYR A 41 9.05 -3.27 -0.42
C TYR A 41 9.92 -4.48 -0.77
N TYR A 42 9.63 -5.12 -1.92
CA TYR A 42 10.44 -6.18 -2.54
C TYR A 42 11.86 -5.72 -2.95
N SER A 43 12.07 -4.41 -3.08
CA SER A 43 13.33 -3.79 -3.48
C SER A 43 13.53 -2.48 -2.73
N SER A 44 14.78 -2.09 -2.56
CA SER A 44 15.14 -0.80 -1.97
C SER A 44 15.23 0.32 -3.00
N ILE A 45 15.27 0.01 -4.30
CA ILE A 45 15.43 1.00 -5.37
C ILE A 45 14.40 0.72 -6.45
N PHE A 46 13.68 1.77 -6.85
CA PHE A 46 12.68 1.72 -7.91
C PHE A 46 13.07 2.64 -9.06
N TYR A 47 12.73 2.21 -10.28
CA TYR A 47 12.84 3.05 -11.47
C TYR A 47 11.44 3.38 -11.98
N CYS A 48 11.10 4.65 -12.06
CA CYS A 48 9.83 5.15 -12.55
C CYS A 48 10.01 5.76 -13.95
N GLU A 49 9.60 5.03 -14.98
CA GLU A 49 9.57 5.48 -16.37
C GLU A 49 8.34 6.35 -16.61
N LEU A 50 8.55 7.57 -17.10
CA LEU A 50 7.50 8.54 -17.44
C LEU A 50 7.21 8.45 -18.94
N VAL A 51 6.17 7.70 -19.30
CA VAL A 51 5.81 7.42 -20.70
C VAL A 51 5.12 8.62 -21.33
N ASN A 52 5.67 9.12 -22.44
CA ASN A 52 5.18 10.32 -23.13
C ASN A 52 5.14 11.55 -22.20
N CYS A 53 6.18 11.72 -21.40
CA CYS A 53 6.33 12.86 -20.50
C CYS A 53 6.47 14.17 -21.28
N SER A 54 5.55 15.10 -21.06
CA SER A 54 5.55 16.44 -21.67
C SER A 54 6.04 17.52 -20.71
N LEU A 55 6.04 17.25 -19.41
CA LEU A 55 6.56 18.14 -18.38
C LEU A 55 7.18 17.35 -17.24
N LEU A 56 8.44 17.64 -16.92
CA LEU A 56 9.08 17.28 -15.66
C LEU A 56 9.77 18.51 -15.11
N GLN A 57 9.28 19.04 -13.98
CA GLN A 57 9.78 20.29 -13.44
C GLN A 57 9.89 20.23 -11.92
N LEU A 58 11.06 20.53 -11.38
CA LEU A 58 11.26 20.77 -9.95
C LEU A 58 11.37 22.28 -9.69
N ALA A 59 10.54 22.82 -8.80
CA ALA A 59 10.53 24.24 -8.48
C ALA A 59 10.62 24.50 -6.97
N PHE A 60 11.36 25.54 -6.56
CA PHE A 60 11.45 26.01 -5.18
C PHE A 60 11.65 27.53 -5.16
N LYS A 61 11.09 28.25 -4.17
CA LYS A 61 11.29 29.71 -3.99
C LYS A 61 11.16 30.56 -5.27
N ASN A 62 10.19 30.23 -6.13
CA ASN A 62 9.95 30.85 -7.45
C ASN A 62 11.03 30.59 -8.53
N GLU A 63 12.01 29.73 -8.25
CA GLU A 63 13.01 29.28 -9.19
C GLU A 63 12.65 27.89 -9.73
N ARG A 64 13.08 27.60 -10.97
CA ARG A 64 13.02 26.26 -11.57
C ARG A 64 14.41 25.66 -11.51
N LEU A 65 14.51 24.43 -11.02
CA LEU A 65 15.75 23.68 -11.02
C LEU A 65 15.91 22.95 -12.36
N ASP A 66 17.10 23.04 -12.95
CA ASP A 66 17.50 22.13 -14.03
C ASP A 66 17.68 20.72 -13.43
N LEU A 67 16.99 19.72 -13.99
CA LEU A 67 17.06 18.34 -13.51
C LEU A 67 18.47 17.76 -13.63
N LYS A 68 19.33 18.30 -14.51
CA LYS A 68 20.75 17.90 -14.57
C LYS A 68 21.49 18.24 -13.28
N ASP A 69 21.01 19.24 -12.54
CA ASP A 69 21.57 19.67 -11.27
C ASP A 69 20.99 18.92 -10.06
N LEU A 70 20.08 17.95 -10.28
CA LEU A 70 19.46 17.21 -9.19
C LEU A 70 20.48 16.52 -8.29
N HIS A 71 21.62 16.04 -8.85
CA HIS A 71 22.72 15.43 -8.12
C HIS A 71 23.35 16.33 -7.02
N LYS A 72 23.08 17.64 -7.05
CA LYS A 72 23.54 18.61 -6.04
C LYS A 72 22.63 18.64 -4.81
N TYR A 73 21.48 17.96 -4.85
CA TYR A 73 20.44 17.99 -3.83
C TYR A 73 20.07 16.57 -3.41
N VAL A 74 19.80 16.40 -2.12
CA VAL A 74 18.99 15.29 -1.63
C VAL A 74 17.53 15.73 -1.77
N VAL A 75 16.76 15.04 -2.61
CA VAL A 75 15.36 15.35 -2.86
C VAL A 75 14.50 14.28 -2.22
N GLU A 76 13.89 14.61 -1.09
CA GLU A 76 12.94 13.74 -0.39
C GLU A 76 11.53 14.01 -0.93
N LEU A 77 10.83 12.95 -1.30
CA LEU A 77 9.47 12.98 -1.80
C LEU A 77 8.48 13.05 -0.63
N GLY A 78 7.41 13.82 -0.82
CA GLY A 78 6.29 13.93 0.11
C GLY A 78 4.98 13.54 -0.57
N ASP A 79 3.88 14.11 -0.08
CA ASP A 79 2.54 13.85 -0.61
C ASP A 79 2.43 14.23 -2.09
N THR A 80 1.68 13.41 -2.81
CA THR A 80 1.33 13.56 -4.21
C THR A 80 -0.16 13.87 -4.36
N ASP A 81 -0.46 14.94 -5.08
CA ASP A 81 -1.81 15.33 -5.48
C ASP A 81 -1.95 15.38 -7.00
N ILE A 82 -3.18 15.56 -7.47
CA ILE A 82 -3.50 15.79 -8.88
C ILE A 82 -4.00 17.24 -9.01
N ASP A 83 -3.29 18.02 -9.82
CA ASP A 83 -3.72 19.36 -10.24
C ASP A 83 -3.95 19.35 -11.74
N ASP A 84 -5.21 19.56 -12.16
CA ASP A 84 -5.72 19.28 -13.50
C ASP A 84 -5.43 17.83 -13.96
N ASP A 85 -4.36 17.63 -14.75
CA ASP A 85 -3.90 16.34 -15.28
C ASP A 85 -2.43 16.06 -14.91
N ARG A 86 -1.90 16.83 -13.96
CA ARG A 86 -0.50 16.77 -13.53
C ARG A 86 -0.40 16.11 -12.16
N LEU A 87 0.62 15.29 -12.00
CA LEU A 87 1.04 14.83 -10.68
C LEU A 87 1.86 15.95 -10.04
N VAL A 88 1.45 16.36 -8.84
CA VAL A 88 2.11 17.41 -8.07
C VAL A 88 2.62 16.78 -6.78
N ILE A 89 3.92 16.58 -6.71
CA ILE A 89 4.59 15.92 -5.59
C ILE A 89 5.27 17.00 -4.76
N SER A 90 4.91 17.09 -3.48
CA SER A 90 5.63 17.93 -2.54
C SER A 90 7.02 17.32 -2.30
N CYS A 91 8.05 18.15 -2.15
CA CYS A 91 9.40 17.67 -1.92
C CYS A 91 10.13 18.52 -0.87
N THR A 92 11.12 17.94 -0.23
CA THR A 92 12.09 18.66 0.60
C THR A 92 13.49 18.47 0.02
N LEU A 93 14.19 19.59 -0.27
CA LEU A 93 15.57 19.58 -0.72
C LEU A 93 16.50 19.82 0.48
N ASN A 94 17.49 18.94 0.66
CA ASN A 94 18.50 19.00 1.73
C ASN A 94 17.88 19.27 3.13
N ASP A 95 16.76 18.61 3.42
CA ASP A 95 15.99 18.65 4.67
C ASP A 95 15.46 20.03 5.10
N LYS A 96 15.51 21.03 4.21
CA LYS A 96 15.25 22.44 4.59
C LYS A 96 14.42 23.23 3.61
N ILE A 97 14.52 22.92 2.32
CA ILE A 97 13.92 23.75 1.27
C ILE A 97 12.70 23.03 0.72
N ARG A 98 11.52 23.59 0.94
CA ARG A 98 10.30 23.10 0.30
C ARG A 98 10.37 23.31 -1.21
N ALA A 99 10.05 22.27 -1.95
CA ALA A 99 10.00 22.26 -3.40
C ALA A 99 8.75 21.51 -3.88
N THR A 100 8.49 21.60 -5.17
CA THR A 100 7.39 20.90 -5.84
C THR A 100 7.92 20.28 -7.11
N LEU A 101 7.75 18.97 -7.26
CA LEU A 101 7.99 18.23 -8.48
C LEU A 101 6.66 18.08 -9.22
N THR A 102 6.58 18.65 -10.43
CA THR A 102 5.40 18.58 -11.30
C THR A 102 5.70 17.66 -12.48
N ILE A 103 4.81 16.69 -12.71
CA ILE A 103 4.92 15.69 -13.77
C ILE A 103 3.66 15.68 -14.63
N GLU A 104 3.82 15.88 -15.94
CA GLU A 104 2.78 15.69 -16.95
C GLU A 104 3.23 14.55 -17.87
N THR A 105 2.56 13.40 -17.74
CA THR A 105 2.91 12.15 -18.44
C THR A 105 1.63 11.37 -18.74
N GLU A 106 1.60 10.60 -19.81
CA GLU A 106 0.45 9.76 -20.16
C GLU A 106 0.27 8.64 -19.14
N THR A 107 1.36 7.93 -18.88
CA THR A 107 1.42 6.86 -17.88
C THR A 107 2.79 6.84 -17.21
N ILE A 108 2.87 6.07 -16.13
CA ILE A 108 4.14 5.67 -15.52
C ILE A 108 4.30 4.16 -15.68
N LYS A 109 5.53 3.67 -15.61
CA LYS A 109 5.83 2.25 -15.36
C LYS A 109 6.85 2.17 -14.25
N ILE A 110 6.72 1.18 -13.37
CA ILE A 110 7.62 0.98 -12.25
C ILE A 110 8.41 -0.30 -12.46
N TYR A 111 9.71 -0.23 -12.20
CA TYR A 111 10.62 -1.36 -12.23
C TYR A 111 11.35 -1.50 -10.89
N ASP A 112 11.62 -2.76 -10.49
CA ASP A 112 12.50 -3.04 -9.35
C ASP A 112 13.99 -2.84 -9.69
N GLU A 113 14.87 -3.04 -8.70
CA GLU A 113 16.33 -2.98 -8.87
C GLU A 113 16.87 -3.95 -9.94
N SER A 114 16.16 -5.04 -10.22
CA SER A 114 16.48 -6.04 -11.24
C SER A 114 15.88 -5.69 -12.61
N LYS A 115 15.26 -4.51 -12.75
CA LYS A 115 14.57 -4.01 -13.95
C LYS A 115 13.38 -4.85 -14.37
N LYS A 116 12.77 -5.58 -13.45
CA LYS A 116 11.50 -6.27 -13.70
C LYS A 116 10.36 -5.28 -13.50
N GLU A 117 9.46 -5.21 -14.47
CA GLU A 117 8.27 -4.36 -14.39
C GLU A 117 7.33 -4.85 -13.28
N ILE A 118 6.81 -3.90 -12.51
CA ILE A 118 5.83 -4.11 -11.44
C ILE A 118 4.49 -3.54 -11.93
N ASP A 119 3.42 -4.33 -11.81
CA ASP A 119 2.07 -3.85 -12.08
C ASP A 119 1.72 -2.71 -11.11
N LEU A 120 1.25 -1.59 -11.64
CA LEU A 120 0.97 -0.41 -10.84
C LEU A 120 -0.16 -0.63 -9.84
N LEU A 121 -1.11 -1.51 -10.16
CA LEU A 121 -2.14 -1.81 -9.20
C LEU A 121 -1.63 -2.72 -8.09
N ASP A 122 -0.75 -3.66 -8.40
CA ASP A 122 -0.06 -4.42 -7.37
C ASP A 122 0.67 -3.46 -6.43
N LEU A 123 1.45 -2.51 -6.96
CA LEU A 123 2.15 -1.52 -6.14
C LEU A 123 1.19 -0.65 -5.30
N ALA A 124 0.11 -0.11 -5.90
CA ALA A 124 -0.90 0.68 -5.20
C ALA A 124 -1.67 -0.12 -4.12
N ILE A 125 -1.78 -1.44 -4.30
CA ILE A 125 -2.31 -2.36 -3.28
C ILE A 125 -1.29 -2.50 -2.16
N PHE A 126 -0.02 -2.76 -2.49
CA PHE A 126 1.06 -2.92 -1.53
C PHE A 126 1.26 -1.69 -0.65
N GLY A 127 1.52 -0.51 -1.24
CA GLY A 127 1.78 0.68 -0.43
C GLY A 127 0.56 1.10 0.40
N GLY A 128 -0.66 0.92 -0.13
CA GLY A 128 -1.89 1.09 0.64
C GLY A 128 -2.15 0.04 1.73
N LEU A 129 -1.39 -1.06 1.79
CA LEU A 129 -1.40 -2.05 2.87
C LEU A 129 -0.21 -1.88 3.82
N CYS A 130 0.86 -1.24 3.33
CA CYS A 130 2.10 -0.95 4.05
C CYS A 130 2.11 0.44 4.71
N SER A 131 1.09 1.27 4.51
CA SER A 131 0.92 2.54 5.22
C SER A 131 0.93 2.30 6.73
N SER A 132 1.54 3.20 7.51
CA SER A 132 1.50 3.22 8.98
C SER A 132 0.10 3.49 9.56
N ASP A 133 -0.94 3.33 8.75
CA ASP A 133 -2.33 3.53 9.11
C ASP A 133 -2.73 2.50 10.17
N ALA A 134 -3.61 2.94 11.06
CA ALA A 134 -4.16 2.08 12.10
C ALA A 134 -4.88 0.87 11.49
N GLY A 135 -4.95 -0.24 12.22
CA GLY A 135 -5.58 -1.47 11.77
C GLY A 135 -5.42 -2.63 12.73
N ILE A 136 -5.64 -3.83 12.20
CA ILE A 136 -5.50 -5.08 12.94
C ILE A 136 -4.46 -5.96 12.25
N ASP A 137 -3.40 -6.28 12.95
CA ASP A 137 -2.36 -7.19 12.49
C ASP A 137 -2.71 -8.64 12.82
N PHE A 138 -2.75 -9.47 11.79
CA PHE A 138 -2.90 -10.91 11.92
C PHE A 138 -1.53 -11.57 11.88
N THR A 139 -1.18 -12.29 12.94
CA THR A 139 0.15 -12.86 13.10
C THR A 139 0.07 -14.29 13.62
N ILE A 140 1.04 -15.12 13.24
CA ILE A 140 1.11 -16.52 13.68
C ILE A 140 2.33 -16.79 14.57
N GLY A 141 2.22 -17.77 15.47
CA GLY A 141 3.32 -18.16 16.35
C GLY A 141 3.03 -19.38 17.20
N LYS A 142 4.07 -19.99 17.78
CA LYS A 142 3.91 -21.14 18.70
C LYS A 142 3.50 -20.69 20.10
N THR A 143 3.96 -19.51 20.50
CA THR A 143 3.67 -18.86 21.76
C THR A 143 3.28 -17.39 21.54
N LYS A 144 2.67 -16.73 22.53
CA LYS A 144 2.33 -15.30 22.43
C LYS A 144 3.58 -14.44 22.15
N LYS A 145 4.70 -14.80 22.77
CA LYS A 145 5.97 -14.11 22.56
C LYS A 145 6.47 -14.24 21.11
N ASP A 146 6.26 -15.41 20.49
CA ASP A 146 6.63 -15.60 19.08
C ASP A 146 5.79 -14.72 18.16
N VAL A 147 4.50 -14.56 18.47
CA VAL A 147 3.58 -13.67 17.74
C VAL A 147 4.04 -12.21 17.84
N GLU A 148 4.42 -11.74 19.03
CA GLU A 148 4.91 -10.37 19.25
C GLU A 148 6.19 -10.04 18.47
N THR A 149 7.00 -11.05 18.12
CA THR A 149 8.27 -10.89 17.41
C THR A 149 8.25 -11.47 16.00
N SER A 150 7.10 -11.88 15.48
CA SER A 150 7.00 -12.50 14.17
C SER A 150 7.02 -11.44 13.08
N ASP A 151 7.92 -11.62 12.11
CA ASP A 151 7.92 -10.83 10.87
C ASP A 151 6.83 -11.27 9.88
N GLU A 152 6.12 -12.36 10.19
CA GLU A 152 5.05 -12.91 9.36
C GLU A 152 3.69 -12.45 9.86
N SER A 153 3.23 -11.31 9.32
CA SER A 153 1.93 -10.72 9.60
C SER A 153 1.18 -10.31 8.32
N VAL A 154 -0.13 -10.10 8.47
CA VAL A 154 -1.01 -9.51 7.46
C VAL A 154 -1.86 -8.43 8.12
N LYS A 155 -1.74 -7.18 7.69
CA LYS A 155 -2.49 -6.06 8.25
C LYS A 155 -3.85 -5.87 7.57
N PHE A 156 -4.90 -5.78 8.38
CA PHE A 156 -6.23 -5.33 7.97
C PHE A 156 -6.39 -3.85 8.34
N ASN A 157 -5.92 -2.95 7.47
CA ASN A 157 -5.94 -1.52 7.76
C ASN A 157 -7.36 -0.93 7.82
N GLU A 158 -7.51 0.16 8.57
CA GLU A 158 -8.79 0.86 8.75
C GLU A 158 -9.47 1.25 7.44
N GLY A 159 -8.68 1.62 6.41
CA GLY A 159 -9.20 1.99 5.11
C GLY A 159 -9.96 0.85 4.42
N ILE A 160 -9.35 -0.34 4.34
CA ILE A 160 -9.98 -1.53 3.75
C ILE A 160 -11.07 -2.10 4.67
N ALA A 161 -10.86 -2.07 5.99
CA ALA A 161 -11.85 -2.53 6.97
C ALA A 161 -13.12 -1.67 6.92
N GLY A 162 -12.97 -0.35 6.93
CA GLY A 162 -14.06 0.61 6.78
C GLY A 162 -14.78 0.48 5.44
N TYR A 163 -14.02 0.21 4.37
CA TYR A 163 -14.60 -0.05 3.05
C TYR A 163 -15.46 -1.33 3.05
N LEU A 164 -14.96 -2.45 3.57
CA LEU A 164 -15.72 -3.71 3.68
C LEU A 164 -16.97 -3.52 4.55
N ALA A 165 -16.83 -2.90 5.72
CA ALA A 165 -17.93 -2.63 6.64
C ALA A 165 -19.05 -1.82 5.98
N LYS A 166 -18.69 -0.85 5.11
CA LYS A 166 -19.66 -0.04 4.35
C LYS A 166 -20.37 -0.87 3.29
N GLN A 167 -19.66 -1.68 2.51
CA GLN A 167 -20.27 -2.56 1.49
C GLN A 167 -21.23 -3.56 2.11
N GLU A 168 -20.87 -4.10 3.27
CA GLU A 168 -21.72 -5.02 4.02
C GLU A 168 -22.82 -4.31 4.83
N GLN A 169 -22.90 -2.98 4.86
CA GLN A 169 -23.84 -2.25 5.71
C GLN A 169 -23.75 -2.66 7.20
N TYR A 170 -22.55 -3.06 7.65
CA TYR A 170 -22.31 -3.67 8.97
C TYR A 170 -22.86 -2.82 10.12
N ALA A 171 -22.51 -1.52 10.14
CA ALA A 171 -22.95 -0.59 11.19
C ALA A 171 -24.48 -0.39 11.23
N LYS A 172 -25.18 -0.58 10.11
CA LYS A 172 -26.65 -0.53 10.07
C LYS A 172 -27.23 -1.81 10.69
N ARG A 173 -26.75 -2.98 10.24
CA ARG A 173 -27.19 -4.28 10.78
C ARG A 173 -26.96 -4.38 12.27
N TYR A 174 -25.79 -3.95 12.75
CA TYR A 174 -25.43 -4.00 14.16
C TYR A 174 -26.38 -3.13 15.02
N ARG A 175 -26.69 -1.90 14.58
CA ARG A 175 -27.65 -1.01 15.26
C ARG A 175 -29.06 -1.59 15.31
N GLU A 176 -29.48 -2.26 14.23
CA GLU A 176 -30.80 -2.87 14.09
C GLU A 176 -30.91 -4.25 14.76
N LYS A 177 -29.83 -4.76 15.39
CA LYS A 177 -29.73 -6.14 15.91
C LYS A 177 -30.09 -7.18 14.84
N GLY A 178 -29.64 -6.93 13.61
CA GLY A 178 -29.78 -7.86 12.49
C GLY A 178 -29.07 -9.19 12.72
N PRO A 179 -29.33 -10.20 11.87
CA PRO A 179 -28.65 -11.49 11.98
C PRO A 179 -27.14 -11.34 11.74
N ARG A 180 -26.38 -12.29 12.28
CA ARG A 180 -24.96 -12.43 11.96
C ARG A 180 -24.82 -12.85 10.50
N GLU A 181 -23.92 -12.19 9.79
CA GLU A 181 -23.65 -12.37 8.36
C GLU A 181 -22.24 -12.92 8.12
N ALA A 182 -21.97 -13.28 6.87
CA ALA A 182 -20.79 -14.05 6.48
C ALA A 182 -19.46 -13.46 6.95
N PHE A 183 -19.30 -12.13 6.93
CA PHE A 183 -18.01 -11.47 7.22
C PHE A 183 -17.90 -10.92 8.64
N ASP A 184 -18.88 -11.18 9.50
CA ASP A 184 -18.95 -10.54 10.82
C ASP A 184 -17.81 -10.98 11.75
N LEU A 185 -17.27 -12.20 11.61
CA LEU A 185 -16.09 -12.63 12.40
C LEU A 185 -14.87 -11.72 12.17
N LEU A 186 -14.73 -11.16 10.97
CA LEU A 186 -13.65 -10.24 10.61
C LEU A 186 -14.00 -8.78 10.97
N LEU A 187 -15.27 -8.39 10.81
CA LEU A 187 -15.73 -7.01 11.03
C LEU A 187 -16.03 -6.67 12.50
N ASP A 188 -16.19 -7.67 13.36
CA ASP A 188 -16.47 -7.53 14.80
C ASP A 188 -15.20 -7.61 15.67
N LEU A 189 -14.02 -7.51 15.05
CA LEU A 189 -12.76 -7.47 15.78
C LEU A 189 -12.58 -6.12 16.49
N ASP A 190 -12.08 -6.17 17.73
CA ASP A 190 -11.77 -4.98 18.51
C ASP A 190 -10.47 -4.34 17.99
N PRO A 191 -10.52 -3.09 17.46
CA PRO A 191 -9.33 -2.42 16.94
C PRO A 191 -8.31 -2.05 18.02
N TYR A 192 -8.63 -2.19 19.31
CA TYR A 192 -7.70 -1.96 20.43
C TYR A 192 -7.43 -3.23 21.25
N GLY A 193 -7.88 -4.37 20.75
CA GLY A 193 -7.89 -5.63 21.47
C GLY A 193 -6.97 -6.69 20.89
N GLU A 194 -6.85 -7.81 21.61
CA GLU A 194 -6.21 -9.03 21.14
C GLU A 194 -7.28 -10.13 21.00
N LYS A 195 -7.27 -10.85 19.87
CA LYS A 195 -8.07 -12.07 19.69
C LYS A 195 -7.20 -13.23 19.23
N ILE A 196 -7.21 -14.31 20.01
CA ILE A 196 -6.66 -15.60 19.61
C ILE A 196 -7.77 -16.41 18.96
N PHE A 197 -7.54 -16.90 17.75
CA PHE A 197 -8.53 -17.69 17.01
C PHE A 197 -8.42 -19.17 17.35
N SER A 198 -9.57 -19.81 17.56
CA SER A 198 -9.67 -21.27 17.61
C SER A 198 -9.55 -21.89 16.21
N LYS A 199 -9.22 -23.18 16.12
CA LYS A 199 -9.13 -23.89 14.82
C LYS A 199 -10.41 -23.78 13.99
N SER A 200 -11.59 -23.83 14.62
CA SER A 200 -12.87 -23.65 13.93
C SER A 200 -13.04 -22.23 13.39
N GLU A 201 -12.65 -21.21 14.15
CA GLU A 201 -12.69 -19.82 13.67
C GLU A 201 -11.66 -19.57 12.57
N ILE A 202 -10.50 -20.23 12.59
CA ILE A 202 -9.53 -20.15 11.48
C ILE A 202 -10.13 -20.73 10.19
N ILE A 203 -10.86 -21.84 10.27
CA ILE A 203 -11.59 -22.40 9.12
C ILE A 203 -12.69 -21.43 8.64
N GLU A 204 -13.40 -20.79 9.56
CA GLU A 204 -14.38 -19.75 9.22
C GLU A 204 -13.72 -18.54 8.54
N LEU A 205 -12.55 -18.09 9.01
CA LEU A 205 -11.77 -17.03 8.36
C LEU A 205 -11.34 -17.41 6.94
N ILE A 206 -10.94 -18.65 6.69
CA ILE A 206 -10.61 -19.13 5.34
C ILE A 206 -11.85 -19.00 4.43
N SER A 207 -13.02 -19.44 4.89
CA SER A 207 -14.28 -19.31 4.15
C SER A 207 -14.65 -17.84 3.89
N ILE A 208 -14.43 -16.96 4.88
CA ILE A 208 -14.59 -15.51 4.72
C ILE A 208 -13.68 -14.96 3.63
N CYS A 209 -12.41 -15.33 3.64
CA CYS A 209 -11.44 -14.89 2.65
C CYS A 209 -11.85 -15.32 1.23
N GLU A 210 -12.31 -16.56 1.07
CA GLU A 210 -12.84 -17.06 -0.21
C GLU A 210 -14.10 -16.29 -0.64
N GLY A 211 -14.99 -15.99 0.29
CA GLY A 211 -16.18 -15.19 0.05
C GLY A 211 -15.85 -13.75 -0.38
N ILE A 212 -14.84 -13.13 0.23
CA ILE A 212 -14.36 -11.79 -0.14
C ILE A 212 -13.81 -11.83 -1.57
N VAL A 213 -12.90 -12.76 -1.87
CA VAL A 213 -12.31 -12.88 -3.22
C VAL A 213 -13.39 -13.12 -4.28
N ALA A 214 -14.37 -13.98 -4.00
CA ALA A 214 -15.45 -14.27 -4.94
C ALA A 214 -16.39 -13.06 -5.15
N LYS A 215 -16.74 -12.34 -4.09
CA LYS A 215 -17.69 -11.21 -4.13
C LYS A 215 -17.07 -9.94 -4.71
N TYR A 216 -15.79 -9.71 -4.45
CA TYR A 216 -15.07 -8.49 -4.82
C TYR A 216 -14.06 -8.71 -5.96
N ASN A 217 -14.36 -9.64 -6.88
CA ASN A 217 -13.53 -9.90 -8.06
C ASN A 217 -13.83 -8.89 -9.19
N THR A 218 -13.29 -7.67 -9.09
CA THR A 218 -13.44 -6.63 -10.12
C THR A 218 -12.19 -5.75 -10.20
N ASP A 219 -12.06 -4.93 -11.24
CA ASP A 219 -10.95 -3.98 -11.42
C ASP A 219 -10.98 -2.75 -10.49
N HIS A 220 -11.98 -2.63 -9.62
CA HIS A 220 -12.03 -1.53 -8.64
C HIS A 220 -10.88 -1.65 -7.62
N LEU A 221 -10.12 -0.57 -7.40
CA LEU A 221 -8.90 -0.57 -6.56
C LEU A 221 -9.15 -1.17 -5.16
N ASN A 222 -10.18 -0.72 -4.44
CA ASN A 222 -10.50 -1.26 -3.10
C ASN A 222 -10.97 -2.72 -3.14
N HIS A 223 -11.57 -3.18 -4.25
CA HIS A 223 -11.96 -4.57 -4.41
C HIS A 223 -10.72 -5.46 -4.58
N ARG A 224 -9.72 -4.99 -5.36
CA ARG A 224 -8.42 -5.67 -5.46
C ARG A 224 -7.63 -5.62 -4.15
N LYS A 225 -7.64 -4.50 -3.40
CA LYS A 225 -7.06 -4.43 -2.05
C LYS A 225 -7.69 -5.43 -1.08
N LEU A 226 -9.02 -5.54 -1.05
CA LEU A 226 -9.72 -6.54 -0.26
C LEU A 226 -9.37 -7.97 -0.68
N SER A 227 -9.35 -8.24 -1.98
CA SER A 227 -9.02 -9.57 -2.51
C SER A 227 -7.57 -9.96 -2.19
N TYR A 228 -6.64 -9.02 -2.30
CA TYR A 228 -5.25 -9.23 -1.92
C TYR A 228 -5.11 -9.52 -0.42
N PHE A 229 -5.70 -8.67 0.43
CA PHE A 229 -5.73 -8.89 1.88
C PHE A 229 -6.29 -10.27 2.22
N ALA A 230 -7.45 -10.62 1.65
CA ALA A 230 -8.09 -11.92 1.86
C ALA A 230 -7.21 -13.09 1.39
N GLY A 231 -6.51 -12.94 0.26
CA GLY A 231 -5.55 -13.93 -0.23
C GLY A 231 -4.42 -14.17 0.78
N ARG A 232 -3.80 -13.09 1.27
CA ARG A 232 -2.69 -13.16 2.23
C ARG A 232 -3.14 -13.70 3.60
N LEU A 233 -4.29 -13.24 4.11
CA LEU A 233 -4.84 -13.76 5.36
C LEU A 233 -5.19 -15.24 5.24
N LYS A 234 -5.74 -15.69 4.10
CA LYS A 234 -6.00 -17.10 3.84
C LYS A 234 -4.73 -17.94 3.87
N GLU A 235 -3.66 -17.50 3.21
CA GLU A 235 -2.35 -18.17 3.25
C GLU A 235 -1.84 -18.30 4.70
N LEU A 236 -1.94 -17.23 5.48
CA LEU A 236 -1.55 -17.21 6.89
C LEU A 236 -2.38 -18.20 7.73
N CYS A 237 -3.70 -18.24 7.50
CA CYS A 237 -4.61 -19.18 8.17
C CYS A 237 -4.28 -20.64 7.83
N LEU A 238 -4.03 -20.94 6.54
CA LEU A 238 -3.68 -22.30 6.09
C LEU A 238 -2.37 -22.75 6.74
N LYS A 239 -1.36 -21.88 6.78
CA LYS A 239 -0.08 -22.16 7.45
C LYS A 239 -0.26 -22.40 8.95
N SER A 240 -1.06 -21.58 9.62
CA SER A 240 -1.38 -21.79 11.05
C SER A 240 -1.99 -23.18 11.30
N LEU A 241 -2.87 -23.65 10.43
CA LEU A 241 -3.45 -24.99 10.55
C LEU A 241 -2.45 -26.11 10.25
N GLU A 242 -1.65 -25.97 9.20
CA GLU A 242 -0.64 -26.95 8.77
C GLU A 242 0.44 -27.15 9.83
N ASP A 243 1.01 -26.05 10.33
CA ASP A 243 2.11 -26.06 11.30
C ASP A 243 1.62 -26.11 12.76
N ASN A 244 0.30 -26.17 12.97
CA ASN A 244 -0.36 -26.13 14.28
C ASN A 244 0.11 -24.93 15.14
N LEU A 245 0.18 -23.75 14.52
CA LEU A 245 0.51 -22.46 15.13
C LEU A 245 -0.76 -21.75 15.59
N MET A 246 -0.63 -20.86 16.57
CA MET A 246 -1.70 -19.91 16.92
C MET A 246 -1.81 -18.85 15.84
N LEU A 247 -3.04 -18.40 15.57
CA LEU A 247 -3.33 -17.18 14.83
C LEU A 247 -3.89 -16.16 15.81
N VAL A 248 -3.33 -14.95 15.80
CA VAL A 248 -3.71 -13.85 16.69
C VAL A 248 -3.98 -12.61 15.86
N ALA A 249 -5.09 -11.92 16.14
CA ALA A 249 -5.34 -10.56 15.68
C ALA A 249 -4.98 -9.59 16.81
N VAL A 250 -4.17 -8.57 16.50
CA VAL A 250 -3.73 -7.52 17.42
C VAL A 250 -4.11 -6.19 16.83
N GLY A 251 -4.96 -5.43 17.53
CA GLY A 251 -5.25 -4.04 17.20
C GLY A 251 -4.13 -3.08 17.60
N ASP A 252 -4.15 -1.87 17.03
CA ASP A 252 -3.18 -0.79 17.31
C ASP A 252 -3.42 -0.05 18.64
#